data_AF-A0A7V3RLQ6-F1
#
_entry.id   AF-A0A7V3RLQ6-F1
#
_cell.length_a   1.000
_cell.length_b   1.000
_cell.length_c   1.000
_cell.angle_alpha   90.00
_cell.angle_beta   90.00
_cell.angle_gamma   90.00
#
_symmetry.space_group_name_H-M   'P 1'
#
loop_
_entity.id
_entity.type
_entity.pdbx_description
1 polymer ?
#
loop_
_entity_poly.entity_id
_entity_poly.type
_entity_poly.pdbx_seq_one_letter_code
_entity_poly.pdbx_strand_id
1 'polypeptide(L)'
;MSVLGNDTNSGTITSPVKTVQQALSKAEDGFSIYIAKGIYTPGNGLNTESAEYSNSGIYIKMSNVNIIGGWETNFSSRSGFSELDGNFVLKHILWINNVTNVTIDGFVLRRGLANDMNMPHNCGGGIFINLGREVKITNIVVSNNTAFNGGGIYIQYGTNHNVWATISYNIASNSGGGLYIDGGMSNSIDGIIRTNIAIYHGGGIYLNGGMGHTTKSTLKIISNSAFAGGGLWINYGIGHNIFSTISYNSVSNVGGGMVLWNGLSNNISAWIISYNSAKDNGGGIYLYYGSNNTISGPIVNNISYLYGGGINAFGELNSSIIGGNIVSNIASQRGGGIFLSMVSNFSISGSVSYNNAQYYGGGIYIINSTNCRIGGQIKYNIATNYADGGGGVFFYDSAYNNTHTFNSPTIETNSKYGIARFNTNSNPQGTNTINWGTGNYPANMNW
;
A
#
# COMPACT_ATOMS: atom_id res chain seq x y z
N MET A 1 34.95 6.79 6.98
CA MET A 1 34.54 8.12 7.51
C MET A 1 34.09 7.96 8.96
N SER A 2 34.38 8.95 9.82
CA SER A 2 34.03 8.94 11.25
C SER A 2 33.68 10.35 11.73
N VAL A 3 32.80 10.49 12.72
CA VAL A 3 32.51 11.80 13.36
C VAL A 3 33.75 12.45 13.98
N LEU A 4 34.76 11.65 14.34
CA LEU A 4 36.05 12.09 14.87
C LEU A 4 37.11 12.35 13.77
N GLY A 5 36.75 12.15 12.50
CA GLY A 5 37.64 12.35 11.36
C GLY A 5 37.90 13.82 11.03
N ASN A 6 38.71 14.06 10.00
CA ASN A 6 38.99 15.38 9.43
C ASN A 6 38.96 15.29 7.91
N ASP A 7 38.30 16.21 7.22
CA ASP A 7 38.15 16.17 5.76
C ASP A 7 39.45 16.39 4.98
N THR A 8 40.50 16.89 5.64
CA THR A 8 41.85 16.91 5.07
C THR A 8 42.52 15.52 5.06
N ASN A 9 42.01 14.55 5.82
CA ASN A 9 42.58 13.20 5.91
C ASN A 9 42.45 12.43 4.59
N SER A 10 43.26 11.39 4.39
CA SER A 10 43.27 10.59 3.16
C SER A 10 41.98 9.80 2.92
N GLY A 11 41.19 9.51 3.95
CA GLY A 11 39.96 8.71 3.85
C GLY A 11 40.19 7.21 4.10
N THR A 12 41.40 6.81 4.49
CA THR A 12 41.71 5.43 4.87
C THR A 12 41.17 5.10 6.27
N ILE A 13 41.19 3.81 6.63
CA ILE A 13 40.77 3.33 7.97
C ILE A 13 41.56 4.02 9.09
N THR A 14 42.86 4.26 8.89
CA THR A 14 43.75 4.90 9.86
C THR A 14 43.70 6.43 9.83
N SER A 15 43.12 7.02 8.79
CA SER A 15 42.99 8.47 8.62
C SER A 15 41.63 8.78 7.97
N PRO A 16 40.53 8.61 8.72
CA PRO A 16 39.18 8.75 8.17
C PRO A 16 38.82 10.23 7.95
N VAL A 17 38.12 10.50 6.85
CA VAL A 17 37.45 11.80 6.62
C VAL A 17 36.24 11.99 7.55
N LYS A 18 35.84 13.25 7.73
CA LYS A 18 34.74 13.63 8.63
C LYS A 18 33.38 13.59 7.97
N THR A 19 33.24 14.04 6.72
CA THR A 19 31.98 14.13 5.99
C THR A 19 31.80 13.03 4.95
N VAL A 20 30.54 12.64 4.69
CA VAL A 20 30.24 11.65 3.65
C VAL A 20 30.54 12.24 2.28
N GLN A 21 30.27 13.53 2.10
CA GLN A 21 30.52 14.23 0.85
C GLN A 21 32.01 14.24 0.49
N GLN A 22 32.89 14.43 1.48
CA GLN A 22 34.33 14.32 1.27
C GLN A 22 34.79 12.89 1.00
N ALA A 23 34.13 11.88 1.59
CA ALA A 23 34.40 10.48 1.25
C ALA A 23 34.00 10.19 -0.21
N LEU A 24 32.85 10.70 -0.65
CA LEU A 24 32.36 10.57 -2.03
C LEU A 24 33.27 11.27 -3.04
N SER A 25 33.82 12.45 -2.73
CA SER A 25 34.73 13.15 -3.64
C SER A 25 36.09 12.48 -3.80
N LYS A 26 36.45 11.59 -2.87
CA LYS A 26 37.68 10.77 -2.90
C LYS A 26 37.45 9.35 -3.41
N ALA A 27 36.20 8.94 -3.58
CA ALA A 27 35.86 7.59 -4.00
C ALA A 27 36.03 7.42 -5.52
N GLU A 28 36.46 6.24 -5.93
CA GLU A 28 36.52 5.82 -7.33
C GLU A 28 35.33 4.89 -7.65
N ASP A 29 35.12 4.61 -8.94
CA ASP A 29 34.07 3.70 -9.40
C ASP A 29 34.22 2.30 -8.76
N GLY A 30 33.13 1.76 -8.21
CA GLY A 30 33.13 0.46 -7.53
C GLY A 30 33.53 0.49 -6.05
N PHE A 31 33.80 1.66 -5.46
CA PHE A 31 34.27 1.75 -4.08
C PHE A 31 33.15 1.60 -3.04
N SER A 32 33.54 1.10 -1.88
CA SER A 32 32.69 1.07 -0.68
C SER A 32 33.15 2.10 0.33
N ILE A 33 32.23 2.96 0.77
CA ILE A 33 32.42 3.96 1.82
C ILE A 33 31.87 3.38 3.12
N TYR A 34 32.78 3.07 4.04
CA TYR A 34 32.44 2.61 5.38
C TYR A 34 32.29 3.78 6.33
N ILE A 35 31.15 3.84 7.03
CA ILE A 35 30.80 4.88 7.98
C ILE A 35 30.75 4.29 9.39
N ALA A 36 31.57 4.84 10.28
CA ALA A 36 31.59 4.45 11.67
C ALA A 36 30.24 4.77 12.36
N LYS A 37 29.94 4.09 13.44
CA LYS A 37 28.80 4.42 14.29
C LYS A 37 28.99 5.80 14.90
N GLY A 38 27.88 6.52 15.00
CA GLY A 38 27.83 7.88 15.48
C GLY A 38 26.55 8.55 15.00
N ILE A 39 26.31 9.74 15.54
CA ILE A 39 25.24 10.63 15.12
C ILE A 39 25.87 11.72 14.26
N TYR A 40 25.44 11.78 13.01
CA TYR A 40 25.87 12.74 12.00
C TYR A 40 24.76 13.76 11.81
N THR A 41 25.09 15.03 11.99
CA THR A 41 24.14 16.16 11.89
C THR A 41 24.63 17.16 10.84
N PRO A 42 23.81 18.12 10.39
CA PRO A 42 24.26 19.16 9.47
C PRO A 42 25.46 19.92 10.05
N GLY A 43 26.55 20.02 9.28
CA GLY A 43 27.81 20.62 9.73
C GLY A 43 28.69 19.70 10.60
N ASN A 44 28.21 18.52 10.97
CA ASN A 44 28.98 17.50 11.67
C ASN A 44 28.86 16.14 10.96
N GLY A 45 29.53 16.07 9.82
CA GLY A 45 29.64 14.88 8.97
C GLY A 45 28.55 14.75 7.89
N LEU A 46 27.45 15.52 8.01
CA LEU A 46 26.54 15.81 6.90
C LEU A 46 26.81 17.22 6.35
N ASN A 47 26.42 17.43 5.10
CA ASN A 47 26.36 18.77 4.51
C ASN A 47 25.40 19.68 5.29
N THR A 48 25.59 20.99 5.17
CA THR A 48 24.68 22.00 5.72
C THR A 48 23.60 22.38 4.71
N GLU A 49 22.65 23.22 5.11
CA GLU A 49 21.71 23.88 4.20
C GLU A 49 22.48 24.84 3.28
N SER A 50 22.89 24.34 2.11
CA SER A 50 23.52 25.15 1.07
C SER A 50 23.00 24.75 -0.31
N ALA A 51 22.94 25.74 -1.20
CA ALA A 51 22.51 25.55 -2.58
C ALA A 51 23.40 24.55 -3.35
N GLU A 52 24.68 24.46 -2.99
CA GLU A 52 25.65 23.55 -3.61
C GLU A 52 25.20 22.08 -3.56
N TYR A 53 24.60 21.68 -2.44
CA TYR A 53 24.09 20.32 -2.22
C TYR A 53 22.58 20.26 -2.23
N SER A 54 21.94 21.31 -2.74
CA SER A 54 20.48 21.43 -2.83
C SER A 54 19.81 21.07 -1.50
N ASN A 55 20.36 21.61 -0.41
CA ASN A 55 19.92 21.42 0.97
C ASN A 55 19.77 19.95 1.41
N SER A 56 20.60 19.06 0.83
CA SER A 56 20.65 17.64 1.20
C SER A 56 21.87 17.32 2.07
N GLY A 57 21.72 16.39 3.02
CA GLY A 57 22.81 15.98 3.91
C GLY A 57 23.90 15.18 3.20
N ILE A 58 23.51 14.37 2.22
CA ILE A 58 24.37 13.60 1.36
C ILE A 58 23.79 13.67 -0.06
N TYR A 59 24.59 14.15 -1.02
CA TYR A 59 24.21 14.20 -2.43
C TYR A 59 25.03 13.19 -3.25
N ILE A 60 24.35 12.19 -3.83
CA ILE A 60 24.96 11.11 -4.59
C ILE A 60 24.65 11.28 -6.08
N LYS A 61 25.70 11.54 -6.84
CA LYS A 61 25.70 11.65 -8.32
C LYS A 61 26.69 10.68 -9.00
N MET A 62 27.22 9.74 -8.25
CA MET A 62 28.19 8.73 -8.71
C MET A 62 27.52 7.35 -8.70
N SER A 63 27.74 6.58 -9.77
CA SER A 63 27.26 5.21 -9.90
C SER A 63 28.22 4.22 -9.24
N ASN A 64 27.79 2.96 -9.05
CA ASN A 64 28.60 1.86 -8.52
C ASN A 64 29.26 2.16 -7.17
N VAL A 65 28.55 2.85 -6.27
CA VAL A 65 29.05 3.16 -4.93
C VAL A 65 28.20 2.47 -3.86
N ASN A 66 28.88 1.87 -2.89
CA ASN A 66 28.23 1.33 -1.70
C ASN A 66 28.54 2.24 -0.52
N ILE A 67 27.52 2.73 0.19
CA ILE A 67 27.67 3.50 1.42
C ILE A 67 27.10 2.65 2.55
N ILE A 68 27.94 2.30 3.53
CA ILE A 68 27.62 1.27 4.52
C ILE A 68 27.92 1.80 5.93
N GLY A 69 26.88 1.91 6.74
CA GLY A 69 26.92 2.36 8.14
C GLY A 69 27.03 1.21 9.14
N GLY A 70 27.25 1.59 10.40
CA GLY A 70 27.26 0.66 11.53
C GLY A 70 28.63 0.09 11.89
N TRP A 71 29.72 0.62 11.33
CA TRP A 71 31.07 0.15 11.63
C TRP A 71 31.55 0.62 13.00
N GLU A 72 32.31 -0.21 13.71
CA GLU A 72 33.07 0.28 14.88
C GLU A 72 34.05 1.39 14.45
N THR A 73 34.46 2.24 15.39
CA THR A 73 35.36 3.38 15.10
C THR A 73 36.74 2.97 14.57
N ASN A 74 37.15 1.73 14.84
CA ASN A 74 38.36 1.10 14.31
C ASN A 74 38.13 0.34 12.99
N PHE A 75 36.89 0.28 12.48
CA PHE A 75 36.47 -0.42 11.27
C PHE A 75 36.78 -1.92 11.24
N SER A 76 37.01 -2.57 12.39
CA SER A 76 37.31 -4.01 12.44
C SER A 76 36.06 -4.89 12.31
N SER A 77 34.89 -4.36 12.64
CA SER A 77 33.63 -5.08 12.63
C SER A 77 32.45 -4.12 12.48
N ARG A 78 31.28 -4.69 12.19
CA ARG A 78 30.02 -3.97 12.03
C ARG A 78 29.01 -4.45 13.07
N SER A 79 28.47 -3.54 13.86
CA SER A 79 27.46 -3.88 14.89
C SER A 79 26.45 -2.74 15.07
N GLY A 80 25.39 -2.71 14.24
CA GLY A 80 24.29 -1.74 14.35
C GLY A 80 24.23 -0.74 13.19
N PHE A 81 23.88 0.51 13.51
CA PHE A 81 23.59 1.56 12.53
C PHE A 81 24.43 2.82 12.76
N SER A 82 24.72 3.54 11.68
CA SER A 82 25.12 4.95 11.74
C SER A 82 23.87 5.83 11.62
N GLU A 83 23.78 6.90 12.40
CA GLU A 83 22.60 7.75 12.42
C GLU A 83 22.84 9.04 11.64
N LEU A 84 22.01 9.29 10.63
CA LEU A 84 21.98 10.49 9.83
C LEU A 84 20.76 11.31 10.25
N ASP A 85 21.01 12.38 10.98
CA ASP A 85 19.97 13.20 11.58
C ASP A 85 19.90 14.56 10.88
N GLY A 86 18.80 14.81 10.17
CA GLY A 86 18.57 16.05 9.44
C GLY A 86 18.30 17.27 10.33
N ASN A 87 18.05 17.05 11.63
CA ASN A 87 17.74 18.06 12.63
C ASN A 87 16.62 19.05 12.22
N PHE A 88 15.71 18.61 11.37
CA PHE A 88 14.66 19.42 10.71
C PHE A 88 15.18 20.63 9.92
N VAL A 89 16.45 20.59 9.51
CA VAL A 89 17.09 21.64 8.68
C VAL A 89 17.26 21.16 7.25
N LEU A 90 17.68 19.90 7.06
CA LEU A 90 17.88 19.34 5.72
C LEU A 90 16.55 19.01 5.05
N LYS A 91 16.42 19.37 3.77
CA LYS A 91 15.28 18.97 2.94
C LYS A 91 15.29 17.47 2.74
N HIS A 92 16.43 16.95 2.29
CA HIS A 92 16.66 15.51 2.12
C HIS A 92 17.84 15.10 3.00
N ILE A 93 17.70 14.07 3.81
CA ILE A 93 18.89 13.52 4.49
C ILE A 93 19.82 12.88 3.46
N LEU A 94 19.22 12.17 2.50
CA LEU A 94 19.90 11.53 1.39
C LEU A 94 19.22 11.85 0.07
N TRP A 95 19.96 12.36 -0.89
CA TRP A 95 19.50 12.55 -2.26
C TRP A 95 20.38 11.76 -3.24
N ILE A 96 19.76 10.83 -3.94
CA ILE A 96 20.34 9.99 -5.00
C ILE A 96 19.81 10.47 -6.35
N ASN A 97 20.67 10.97 -7.23
CA ASN A 97 20.24 11.62 -8.46
C ASN A 97 20.95 11.07 -9.71
N ASN A 98 20.18 10.49 -10.62
CA ASN A 98 20.64 10.04 -11.94
C ASN A 98 21.88 9.14 -11.88
N VAL A 99 21.81 8.09 -11.06
CA VAL A 99 22.89 7.11 -10.85
C VAL A 99 22.41 5.69 -11.06
N THR A 100 23.36 4.78 -11.28
CA THR A 100 23.10 3.34 -11.38
C THR A 100 23.86 2.58 -10.29
N ASN A 101 23.27 1.50 -9.79
CA ASN A 101 23.92 0.53 -8.90
C ASN A 101 24.54 1.18 -7.64
N VAL A 102 23.69 1.83 -6.84
CA VAL A 102 24.07 2.44 -5.57
C VAL A 102 23.48 1.63 -4.42
N THR A 103 24.29 1.27 -3.43
CA THR A 103 23.83 0.61 -2.21
C THR A 103 23.92 1.55 -1.02
N ILE A 104 22.85 1.63 -0.24
CA ILE A 104 22.77 2.35 1.03
C ILE A 104 22.34 1.35 2.10
N ASP A 105 23.21 1.12 3.08
CA ASP A 105 23.03 0.02 4.01
C ASP A 105 23.42 0.38 5.44
N GLY A 106 22.60 0.03 6.44
CA GLY A 106 22.95 0.19 7.85
C GLY A 106 22.84 1.60 8.42
N PHE A 107 21.78 2.34 8.06
CA PHE A 107 21.55 3.69 8.55
C PHE A 107 20.22 3.86 9.28
N VAL A 108 20.20 4.80 10.22
CA VAL A 108 18.97 5.44 10.68
C VAL A 108 18.92 6.84 10.07
N LEU A 109 17.87 7.16 9.32
CA LEU A 109 17.65 8.47 8.72
C LEU A 109 16.44 9.13 9.39
N ARG A 110 16.64 10.25 10.07
CA ARG A 110 15.57 10.93 10.80
C ARG A 110 15.60 12.44 10.76
N ARG A 111 14.43 13.05 10.95
CA ARG A 111 14.24 14.51 11.05
C ARG A 111 14.66 15.28 9.81
N GLY A 112 14.38 14.77 8.61
CA GLY A 112 14.40 15.56 7.38
C GLY A 112 13.09 16.35 7.19
N LEU A 113 13.16 17.49 6.50
CA LEU A 113 12.06 18.45 6.37
C LEU A 113 11.96 18.99 4.92
N ALA A 114 11.47 18.19 3.99
CA ALA A 114 11.21 18.58 2.59
C ALA A 114 9.87 19.31 2.46
N ASN A 115 9.77 20.53 2.99
CA ASN A 115 8.53 21.30 3.09
C ASN A 115 8.48 22.55 2.18
N ASP A 116 9.33 22.62 1.15
CA ASP A 116 9.27 23.72 0.19
C ASP A 116 8.04 23.64 -0.72
N MET A 117 7.80 24.68 -1.51
CA MET A 117 6.67 24.71 -2.44
C MET A 117 6.87 23.85 -3.69
N ASN A 118 8.11 23.62 -4.10
CA ASN A 118 8.45 23.01 -5.38
C ASN A 118 9.38 21.81 -5.23
N MET A 119 9.29 20.90 -6.21
CA MET A 119 10.28 19.85 -6.37
C MET A 119 11.66 20.47 -6.65
N PRO A 120 12.76 19.85 -6.18
CA PRO A 120 12.79 18.58 -5.46
C PRO A 120 12.54 18.71 -3.96
N HIS A 121 12.69 19.90 -3.37
CA HIS A 121 12.73 20.13 -1.92
C HIS A 121 11.39 20.01 -1.18
N ASN A 122 10.34 19.56 -1.87
CA ASN A 122 9.06 19.19 -1.29
C ASN A 122 8.85 17.66 -1.23
N CYS A 123 9.81 16.86 -1.66
CA CYS A 123 9.68 15.40 -1.77
C CYS A 123 10.76 14.66 -0.98
N GLY A 124 10.43 13.55 -0.29
CA GLY A 124 11.46 12.66 0.27
C GLY A 124 12.27 13.28 1.40
N GLY A 125 11.65 13.48 2.57
CA GLY A 125 12.31 14.10 3.72
C GLY A 125 13.51 13.29 4.20
N GLY A 126 13.37 11.97 4.26
CA GLY A 126 14.49 11.06 4.54
C GLY A 126 15.33 10.82 3.31
N ILE A 127 14.73 10.21 2.28
CA ILE A 127 15.42 9.81 1.05
C ILE A 127 14.65 10.33 -0.17
N PHE A 128 15.36 11.03 -1.05
CA PHE A 128 14.87 11.37 -2.38
C PHE A 128 15.72 10.66 -3.45
N ILE A 129 15.07 9.83 -4.26
CA ILE A 129 15.70 9.16 -5.41
C ILE A 129 15.08 9.75 -6.67
N ASN A 130 15.92 10.31 -7.54
CA ASN A 130 15.49 10.84 -8.84
C ASN A 130 16.23 10.13 -9.98
N LEU A 131 15.47 9.53 -10.91
CA LEU A 131 15.99 8.88 -12.12
C LEU A 131 17.08 7.83 -11.84
N GLY A 132 17.04 7.20 -10.67
CA GLY A 132 17.99 6.15 -10.30
C GLY A 132 17.72 4.85 -11.05
N ARG A 133 18.75 4.01 -11.18
CA ARG A 133 18.62 2.60 -11.60
C ARG A 133 19.32 1.70 -10.60
N GLU A 134 18.71 0.59 -10.24
CA GLU A 134 19.34 -0.44 -9.38
C GLU A 134 19.84 0.09 -8.02
N VAL A 135 19.17 1.11 -7.48
CA VAL A 135 19.41 1.60 -6.12
C VAL A 135 18.90 0.58 -5.11
N LYS A 136 19.78 0.15 -4.21
CA LYS A 136 19.50 -0.80 -3.13
C LYS A 136 19.53 -0.05 -1.80
N ILE A 137 18.37 0.06 -1.18
CA ILE A 137 18.18 0.63 0.15
C ILE A 137 17.92 -0.55 1.08
N THR A 138 18.90 -0.95 1.88
CA THR A 138 18.82 -2.19 2.68
C THR A 138 19.16 -1.95 4.13
N ASN A 139 18.53 -2.70 5.04
CA ASN A 139 18.82 -2.63 6.47
C ASN A 139 18.90 -1.17 6.97
N ILE A 140 17.87 -0.38 6.67
CA ILE A 140 17.78 1.00 7.15
C ILE A 140 16.48 1.26 7.92
N VAL A 141 16.52 2.30 8.75
CA VAL A 141 15.35 2.87 9.42
C VAL A 141 15.14 4.28 8.90
N VAL A 142 13.97 4.58 8.35
CA VAL A 142 13.57 5.94 7.93
C VAL A 142 12.44 6.41 8.83
N SER A 143 12.70 7.39 9.70
CA SER A 143 11.70 7.79 10.68
C SER A 143 11.65 9.27 11.03
N ASN A 144 10.48 9.77 11.43
CA ASN A 144 10.30 11.16 11.86
C ASN A 144 10.72 12.18 10.80
N ASN A 145 10.51 11.85 9.52
CA ASN A 145 10.76 12.77 8.41
C ASN A 145 9.44 13.37 7.94
N THR A 146 9.51 14.62 7.47
CA THR A 146 8.35 15.36 6.97
C THR A 146 8.62 15.82 5.55
N ALA A 147 7.65 15.66 4.66
CA ALA A 147 7.69 16.17 3.30
C ALA A 147 6.30 16.61 2.80
N PHE A 148 6.22 17.26 1.64
CA PHE A 148 4.96 17.38 0.91
C PHE A 148 4.53 16.01 0.35
N ASN A 149 5.43 15.34 -0.38
CA ASN A 149 5.22 13.96 -0.87
C ASN A 149 6.33 13.02 -0.39
N GLY A 150 6.00 11.78 -0.05
CA GLY A 150 7.03 10.80 0.35
C GLY A 150 7.70 11.23 1.65
N GLY A 151 6.95 11.32 2.75
CA GLY A 151 7.44 11.83 4.04
C GLY A 151 8.76 11.18 4.44
N GLY A 152 8.82 9.85 4.35
CA GLY A 152 10.04 9.08 4.51
C GLY A 152 10.89 9.03 3.23
N ILE A 153 10.36 8.37 2.19
CA ILE A 153 11.06 8.11 0.94
C ILE A 153 10.22 8.59 -0.23
N TYR A 154 10.83 9.27 -1.19
CA TYR A 154 10.25 9.58 -2.48
C TYR A 154 11.13 9.05 -3.61
N ILE A 155 10.54 8.35 -4.57
CA ILE A 155 11.21 7.81 -5.76
C ILE A 155 10.56 8.39 -7.01
N GLN A 156 11.34 9.10 -7.82
CA GLN A 156 10.91 9.67 -9.10
C GLN A 156 11.51 8.86 -10.26
N TYR A 157 10.65 8.23 -11.07
CA TYR A 157 11.00 7.52 -12.30
C TYR A 157 12.10 6.45 -12.19
N GLY A 158 12.34 5.94 -10.97
CA GLY A 158 13.39 4.96 -10.69
C GLY A 158 13.05 3.56 -11.21
N THR A 159 14.07 2.80 -11.63
CA THR A 159 13.90 1.43 -12.15
C THR A 159 14.74 0.40 -11.38
N ASN A 160 14.15 -0.77 -11.12
CA ASN A 160 14.79 -1.91 -10.45
C ASN A 160 15.35 -1.56 -9.05
N HIS A 161 14.68 -0.67 -8.32
CA HIS A 161 15.08 -0.39 -6.94
C HIS A 161 14.66 -1.50 -5.99
N ASN A 162 15.48 -1.75 -4.98
CA ASN A 162 15.10 -2.59 -3.86
C ASN A 162 15.06 -1.73 -2.59
N VAL A 163 13.89 -1.62 -1.99
CA VAL A 163 13.67 -0.90 -0.73
C VAL A 163 13.33 -1.91 0.35
N TRP A 164 14.31 -2.25 1.18
CA TRP A 164 14.15 -3.07 2.36
C TRP A 164 14.46 -2.25 3.62
N ALA A 165 13.40 -1.74 4.24
CA ALA A 165 13.51 -0.74 5.30
C ALA A 165 12.42 -0.88 6.38
N THR A 166 12.72 -0.33 7.55
CA THR A 166 11.68 0.08 8.50
C THR A 166 11.35 1.55 8.29
N ILE A 167 10.15 1.86 7.82
CA ILE A 167 9.70 3.22 7.51
C ILE A 167 8.58 3.58 8.51
N SER A 168 8.83 4.51 9.42
CA SER A 168 7.86 4.81 10.48
C SER A 168 7.80 6.24 10.99
N TYR A 169 6.64 6.69 11.44
CA TYR A 169 6.44 8.04 11.98
C TYR A 169 6.80 9.16 10.99
N ASN A 170 6.70 8.89 9.69
CA ASN A 170 6.91 9.91 8.67
C ASN A 170 5.57 10.57 8.29
N ILE A 171 5.64 11.85 7.93
CA ILE A 171 4.47 12.69 7.66
C ILE A 171 4.60 13.27 6.25
N ALA A 172 3.57 13.07 5.42
CA ALA A 172 3.40 13.74 4.14
C ALA A 172 2.21 14.70 4.21
N SER A 173 2.41 15.98 3.87
CA SER A 173 1.29 16.92 3.79
C SER A 173 0.43 16.73 2.53
N ASN A 174 0.83 15.83 1.63
CA ASN A 174 0.02 15.41 0.49
C ASN A 174 -0.17 13.89 0.44
N SER A 175 0.83 13.15 -0.07
CA SER A 175 0.70 11.71 -0.30
C SER A 175 1.97 10.92 0.04
N GLY A 176 1.80 9.63 0.34
CA GLY A 176 2.92 8.72 0.61
C GLY A 176 3.61 9.07 1.92
N GLY A 177 2.92 8.91 3.05
CA GLY A 177 3.48 9.24 4.37
C GLY A 177 4.81 8.52 4.60
N GLY A 178 4.84 7.21 4.35
CA GLY A 178 6.06 6.40 4.40
C GLY A 178 6.86 6.46 3.09
N LEU A 179 6.26 5.99 2.00
CA LEU A 179 6.89 5.85 0.69
C LEU A 179 5.98 6.40 -0.42
N TYR A 180 6.53 7.23 -1.28
CA TYR A 180 5.91 7.64 -2.55
C TYR A 180 6.77 7.12 -3.71
N ILE A 181 6.17 6.41 -4.66
CA ILE A 181 6.78 6.11 -5.96
C ILE A 181 6.01 6.83 -7.07
N ASP A 182 6.70 7.69 -7.82
CA ASP A 182 6.18 8.46 -8.95
C ASP A 182 6.71 7.88 -10.27
N GLY A 183 5.94 6.99 -10.88
CA GLY A 183 6.32 6.26 -12.07
C GLY A 183 7.46 5.27 -11.86
N GLY A 184 8.24 5.02 -12.92
CA GLY A 184 9.32 4.04 -12.91
C GLY A 184 8.84 2.61 -13.11
N MET A 185 9.75 1.64 -12.94
CA MET A 185 9.48 0.24 -13.26
C MET A 185 10.14 -0.74 -12.30
N SER A 186 9.46 -1.84 -12.00
CA SER A 186 10.04 -3.03 -11.36
C SER A 186 10.72 -2.79 -9.99
N ASN A 187 10.32 -1.73 -9.29
CA ASN A 187 10.76 -1.49 -7.92
C ASN A 187 10.17 -2.54 -6.96
N SER A 188 11.01 -3.05 -6.05
CA SER A 188 10.62 -4.03 -5.03
C SER A 188 10.66 -3.41 -3.63
N ILE A 189 9.62 -3.67 -2.83
CA ILE A 189 9.46 -3.11 -1.48
C ILE A 189 9.30 -4.24 -0.46
N ASP A 190 10.06 -4.17 0.62
CA ASP A 190 10.05 -5.11 1.73
C ASP A 190 10.33 -4.43 3.09
N GLY A 191 10.10 -5.14 4.19
CA GLY A 191 10.35 -4.68 5.56
C GLY A 191 9.08 -4.31 6.31
N ILE A 192 9.08 -3.16 6.98
CA ILE A 192 7.98 -2.71 7.85
C ILE A 192 7.67 -1.25 7.57
N ILE A 193 6.44 -0.94 7.19
CA ILE A 193 5.95 0.42 6.98
C ILE A 193 4.81 0.68 7.96
N ARG A 194 5.07 1.48 9.00
CA ARG A 194 4.11 1.65 10.09
C ARG A 194 3.98 3.06 10.64
N THR A 195 2.78 3.42 11.08
CA THR A 195 2.54 4.70 11.79
C THR A 195 2.98 5.91 10.96
N ASN A 196 2.85 5.82 9.64
CA ASN A 196 3.06 6.96 8.76
C ASN A 196 1.72 7.63 8.44
N ILE A 197 1.77 8.93 8.20
CA ILE A 197 0.59 9.78 8.01
C ILE A 197 0.73 10.50 6.68
N ALA A 198 -0.30 10.44 5.85
CA ALA A 198 -0.48 11.34 4.71
C ALA A 198 -1.77 12.15 4.90
N ILE A 199 -1.81 13.40 4.46
CA ILE A 199 -3.07 14.17 4.53
C ILE A 199 -4.10 13.60 3.55
N TYR A 200 -3.71 13.27 2.32
CA TYR A 200 -4.65 12.82 1.29
C TYR A 200 -4.57 11.32 1.02
N HIS A 201 -3.44 10.82 0.50
CA HIS A 201 -3.43 9.46 -0.07
C HIS A 201 -2.20 8.65 0.34
N GLY A 202 -2.41 7.35 0.59
CA GLY A 202 -1.31 6.41 0.80
C GLY A 202 -0.54 6.73 2.08
N GLY A 203 -1.16 6.52 3.24
CA GLY A 203 -0.52 6.79 4.54
C GLY A 203 0.80 6.02 4.67
N GLY A 204 0.79 4.73 4.35
CA GLY A 204 1.98 3.91 4.24
C GLY A 204 2.70 4.11 2.91
N ILE A 205 2.08 3.68 1.81
CA ILE A 205 2.64 3.72 0.46
C ILE A 205 1.67 4.41 -0.51
N TYR A 206 2.21 5.28 -1.36
CA TYR A 206 1.52 5.83 -2.52
C TYR A 206 2.28 5.45 -3.81
N LEU A 207 1.63 4.71 -4.71
CA LEU A 207 2.15 4.39 -6.04
C LEU A 207 1.39 5.22 -7.08
N ASN A 208 2.10 6.09 -7.79
CA ASN A 208 1.56 6.94 -8.83
C ASN A 208 2.03 6.48 -10.22
N GLY A 209 1.17 5.77 -10.93
CA GLY A 209 1.49 5.15 -12.21
C GLY A 209 2.60 4.11 -12.05
N GLY A 210 3.46 4.03 -13.06
CA GLY A 210 4.55 3.06 -13.11
C GLY A 210 4.07 1.65 -13.49
N MET A 211 5.03 0.74 -13.62
CA MET A 211 4.76 -0.63 -14.08
C MET A 211 5.51 -1.68 -13.27
N GLY A 212 4.83 -2.77 -12.93
CA GLY A 212 5.50 -3.98 -12.41
C GLY A 212 6.10 -3.86 -11.01
N HIS A 213 5.77 -2.82 -10.24
CA HIS A 213 6.18 -2.73 -8.83
C HIS A 213 5.71 -3.94 -8.03
N THR A 214 6.55 -4.42 -7.12
CA THR A 214 6.29 -5.64 -6.36
C THR A 214 6.54 -5.43 -4.87
N THR A 215 5.52 -5.65 -4.03
CA THR A 215 5.73 -5.77 -2.57
C THR A 215 6.03 -7.21 -2.21
N LYS A 216 6.94 -7.45 -1.26
CA LYS A 216 7.25 -8.81 -0.81
C LYS A 216 6.20 -9.34 0.16
N SER A 217 6.14 -10.67 0.25
CA SER A 217 5.32 -11.41 1.20
C SER A 217 5.59 -11.04 2.66
N THR A 218 6.85 -10.74 2.96
CA THR A 218 7.37 -10.35 4.27
C THR A 218 7.07 -8.90 4.63
N LEU A 219 6.64 -8.07 3.67
CA LEU A 219 6.31 -6.67 3.90
C LEU A 219 5.08 -6.55 4.80
N LYS A 220 5.21 -5.74 5.86
CA LYS A 220 4.12 -5.37 6.76
C LYS A 220 3.77 -3.89 6.63
N ILE A 221 2.53 -3.57 6.26
CA ILE A 221 2.00 -2.21 6.16
C ILE A 221 0.96 -2.01 7.26
N ILE A 222 1.34 -1.37 8.37
CA ILE A 222 0.59 -1.44 9.63
C ILE A 222 0.32 -0.07 10.24
N SER A 223 -0.91 0.20 10.67
CA SER A 223 -1.24 1.39 11.48
C SER A 223 -0.86 2.71 10.81
N ASN A 224 -0.95 2.78 9.48
CA ASN A 224 -0.81 4.02 8.75
C ASN A 224 -2.18 4.69 8.57
N SER A 225 -2.19 6.00 8.37
CA SER A 225 -3.42 6.78 8.22
C SER A 225 -3.34 7.79 7.09
N ALA A 226 -4.46 7.97 6.40
CA ALA A 226 -4.65 9.00 5.38
C ALA A 226 -6.11 9.40 5.25
N PHE A 227 -6.43 10.41 4.43
CA PHE A 227 -7.82 10.63 4.01
C PHE A 227 -8.35 9.40 3.25
N ALA A 228 -7.53 8.78 2.39
CA ALA A 228 -7.87 7.53 1.72
C ALA A 228 -6.63 6.66 1.41
N GLY A 229 -6.81 5.33 1.34
CA GLY A 229 -5.71 4.38 1.14
C GLY A 229 -4.72 4.38 2.32
N GLY A 230 -5.18 3.98 3.51
CA GLY A 230 -4.42 4.13 4.74
C GLY A 230 -3.08 3.39 4.68
N GLY A 231 -3.12 2.12 4.28
CA GLY A 231 -1.93 1.32 4.05
C GLY A 231 -1.28 1.61 2.69
N LEU A 232 -2.02 1.40 1.61
CA LEU A 232 -1.51 1.49 0.24
C LEU A 232 -2.51 2.20 -0.68
N TRP A 233 -2.05 3.15 -1.48
CA TRP A 233 -2.81 3.71 -2.58
C TRP A 233 -2.08 3.44 -3.90
N ILE A 234 -2.81 2.97 -4.90
CA ILE A 234 -2.32 2.78 -6.26
C ILE A 234 -3.16 3.64 -7.20
N ASN A 235 -2.53 4.57 -7.90
CA ASN A 235 -3.14 5.46 -8.88
C ASN A 235 -2.64 5.11 -10.28
N TYR A 236 -3.49 4.67 -11.21
CA TYR A 236 -3.11 4.31 -12.59
C TYR A 236 -1.98 3.26 -12.72
N GLY A 237 -1.77 2.42 -11.71
CA GLY A 237 -0.72 1.39 -11.72
C GLY A 237 -1.00 0.26 -12.71
N ILE A 238 0.05 -0.20 -13.40
CA ILE A 238 -0.05 -1.29 -14.39
C ILE A 238 0.77 -2.51 -13.93
N GLY A 239 0.10 -3.66 -13.80
CA GLY A 239 0.79 -4.93 -13.58
C GLY A 239 1.53 -5.03 -12.25
N HIS A 240 1.12 -4.30 -11.21
CA HIS A 240 1.76 -4.42 -9.89
C HIS A 240 1.42 -5.74 -9.22
N ASN A 241 2.36 -6.27 -8.44
CA ASN A 241 2.19 -7.48 -7.65
C ASN A 241 2.23 -7.13 -6.16
N ILE A 242 1.09 -7.22 -5.49
CA ILE A 242 0.95 -6.83 -4.08
C ILE A 242 0.82 -8.10 -3.23
N PHE A 243 1.90 -8.49 -2.56
CA PHE A 243 1.92 -9.67 -1.69
C PHE A 243 1.84 -9.31 -0.20
N SER A 244 1.97 -8.05 0.21
CA SER A 244 2.16 -7.65 1.61
C SER A 244 1.04 -8.04 2.59
N THR A 245 1.36 -8.02 3.89
CA THR A 245 0.37 -7.96 4.98
C THR A 245 -0.04 -6.50 5.21
N ILE A 246 -1.34 -6.21 5.14
CA ILE A 246 -1.89 -4.85 5.31
C ILE A 246 -2.88 -4.85 6.47
N SER A 247 -2.54 -4.20 7.58
CA SER A 247 -3.41 -4.26 8.77
C SER A 247 -3.45 -3.03 9.65
N TYR A 248 -4.54 -2.87 10.39
CA TYR A 248 -4.73 -1.77 11.35
C TYR A 248 -4.62 -0.36 10.74
N ASN A 249 -4.75 -0.23 9.42
CA ASN A 249 -4.73 1.07 8.76
C ASN A 249 -6.12 1.70 8.82
N SER A 250 -6.17 3.03 8.96
CA SER A 250 -7.42 3.74 9.18
C SER A 250 -7.50 5.00 8.33
N VAL A 251 -8.68 5.24 7.75
CA VAL A 251 -8.93 6.40 6.87
C VAL A 251 -10.25 7.07 7.17
N SER A 252 -10.34 8.35 6.81
CA SER A 252 -11.57 9.15 6.95
C SER A 252 -12.47 9.14 5.71
N ASN A 253 -12.07 8.50 4.61
CA ASN A 253 -12.87 8.32 3.40
C ASN A 253 -12.87 6.84 2.97
N VAL A 254 -12.08 6.44 1.96
CA VAL A 254 -12.14 5.07 1.37
C VAL A 254 -10.86 4.27 1.49
N GLY A 255 -10.99 2.94 1.47
CA GLY A 255 -9.87 2.00 1.37
C GLY A 255 -9.00 2.02 2.61
N GLY A 256 -9.53 1.52 3.73
CA GLY A 256 -8.81 1.50 5.01
C GLY A 256 -7.46 0.83 4.87
N GLY A 257 -7.44 -0.37 4.29
CA GLY A 257 -6.21 -1.07 3.94
C GLY A 257 -5.60 -0.52 2.66
N MET A 258 -6.36 -0.58 1.55
CA MET A 258 -5.86 -0.22 0.23
C MET A 258 -6.91 0.43 -0.68
N VAL A 259 -6.44 1.32 -1.55
CA VAL A 259 -7.18 1.83 -2.71
C VAL A 259 -6.46 1.44 -4.01
N LEU A 260 -7.22 0.96 -4.98
CA LEU A 260 -6.80 0.86 -6.38
C LEU A 260 -7.68 1.78 -7.24
N TRP A 261 -7.07 2.81 -7.81
CA TRP A 261 -7.73 3.84 -8.59
C TRP A 261 -7.26 3.78 -10.04
N ASN A 262 -8.17 3.46 -10.97
CA ASN A 262 -7.88 3.29 -12.40
C ASN A 262 -6.73 2.29 -12.68
N GLY A 263 -6.60 1.26 -11.86
CA GLY A 263 -5.53 0.26 -11.99
C GLY A 263 -5.79 -0.75 -13.10
N LEU A 264 -4.74 -1.17 -13.81
CA LEU A 264 -4.81 -2.12 -14.92
C LEU A 264 -3.97 -3.37 -14.65
N SER A 265 -4.60 -4.54 -14.72
CA SER A 265 -3.91 -5.84 -14.64
C SER A 265 -3.08 -6.04 -13.36
N ASN A 266 -3.49 -5.43 -12.24
CA ASN A 266 -2.79 -5.59 -10.97
C ASN A 266 -3.16 -6.91 -10.30
N ASN A 267 -2.17 -7.58 -9.74
CA ASN A 267 -2.36 -8.79 -8.95
C ASN A 267 -2.18 -8.49 -7.46
N ILE A 268 -3.29 -8.47 -6.74
CA ILE A 268 -3.34 -8.33 -5.29
C ILE A 268 -3.40 -9.74 -4.72
N SER A 269 -2.28 -10.25 -4.24
CA SER A 269 -2.13 -11.56 -3.60
C SER A 269 -1.60 -11.40 -2.18
N ALA A 270 -2.21 -10.45 -1.45
CA ALA A 270 -1.79 -10.11 -0.10
C ALA A 270 -1.86 -11.31 0.83
N TRP A 271 -0.84 -11.50 1.70
CA TRP A 271 -0.87 -12.57 2.70
C TRP A 271 -2.07 -12.45 3.62
N ILE A 272 -2.41 -11.23 4.04
CA ILE A 272 -3.65 -10.91 4.73
C ILE A 272 -3.93 -9.40 4.70
N ILE A 273 -5.18 -9.03 4.46
CA ILE A 273 -5.69 -7.67 4.64
C ILE A 273 -6.68 -7.70 5.80
N SER A 274 -6.29 -7.15 6.96
CA SER A 274 -7.10 -7.30 8.16
C SER A 274 -7.14 -6.12 9.12
N TYR A 275 -8.23 -6.00 9.87
CA TYR A 275 -8.39 -4.96 10.90
C TYR A 275 -8.23 -3.53 10.37
N ASN A 276 -8.48 -3.30 9.07
CA ASN A 276 -8.45 -1.97 8.50
C ASN A 276 -9.84 -1.33 8.59
N SER A 277 -9.88 0.01 8.68
CA SER A 277 -11.12 0.76 8.89
C SER A 277 -11.24 1.94 7.94
N ALA A 278 -12.41 2.10 7.31
CA ALA A 278 -12.78 3.24 6.48
C ALA A 278 -14.10 3.86 6.95
N LYS A 279 -14.16 5.20 7.02
CA LYS A 279 -15.41 5.91 7.35
C LYS A 279 -16.45 5.89 6.22
N ASP A 280 -16.03 5.69 4.97
CA ASP A 280 -16.96 5.61 3.85
C ASP A 280 -17.00 4.19 3.31
N ASN A 281 -16.07 3.81 2.42
CA ASN A 281 -16.18 2.57 1.64
C ASN A 281 -14.90 1.74 1.65
N GLY A 282 -15.04 0.42 1.56
CA GLY A 282 -13.90 -0.49 1.39
C GLY A 282 -13.01 -0.51 2.63
N GLY A 283 -13.48 -1.14 3.71
CA GLY A 283 -12.69 -1.23 4.95
C GLY A 283 -11.33 -1.86 4.70
N GLY A 284 -11.32 -2.98 3.97
CA GLY A 284 -10.10 -3.62 3.48
C GLY A 284 -9.59 -2.98 2.18
N ILE A 285 -10.37 -3.14 1.11
CA ILE A 285 -10.01 -2.72 -0.25
C ILE A 285 -11.11 -1.86 -0.87
N TYR A 286 -10.72 -0.77 -1.52
CA TYR A 286 -11.58 0.01 -2.41
C TYR A 286 -11.02 -0.03 -3.85
N LEU A 287 -11.84 -0.48 -4.80
CA LEU A 287 -11.52 -0.53 -6.23
C LEU A 287 -12.37 0.50 -6.99
N TYR A 288 -11.74 1.27 -7.87
CA TYR A 288 -12.42 2.33 -8.62
C TYR A 288 -11.94 2.41 -10.07
N TYR A 289 -12.84 2.11 -11.01
CA TYR A 289 -12.64 2.22 -12.47
C TYR A 289 -11.38 1.54 -13.03
N GLY A 290 -10.94 0.44 -12.42
CA GLY A 290 -9.87 -0.41 -12.94
C GLY A 290 -10.35 -1.48 -13.92
N SER A 291 -9.39 -2.22 -14.48
CA SER A 291 -9.70 -3.40 -15.27
C SER A 291 -8.67 -4.53 -15.14
N ASN A 292 -9.15 -5.77 -15.30
CA ASN A 292 -8.36 -6.99 -15.25
C ASN A 292 -7.58 -7.17 -13.93
N ASN A 293 -8.06 -6.58 -12.83
CA ASN A 293 -7.40 -6.71 -11.54
C ASN A 293 -7.79 -8.04 -10.89
N THR A 294 -6.82 -8.73 -10.31
CA THR A 294 -7.03 -10.00 -9.61
C THR A 294 -6.78 -9.78 -8.12
N ILE A 295 -7.73 -10.18 -7.28
CA ILE A 295 -7.58 -10.21 -5.84
C ILE A 295 -7.59 -11.66 -5.38
N SER A 296 -6.60 -12.02 -4.57
CA SER A 296 -6.41 -13.31 -3.95
C SER A 296 -5.86 -13.11 -2.54
N GLY A 297 -6.22 -14.01 -1.63
CA GLY A 297 -5.77 -13.96 -0.23
C GLY A 297 -6.87 -13.54 0.76
N PRO A 298 -6.63 -13.72 2.07
CA PRO A 298 -7.64 -13.52 3.10
C PRO A 298 -7.88 -12.04 3.39
N ILE A 299 -9.16 -11.65 3.46
CA ILE A 299 -9.62 -10.29 3.79
C ILE A 299 -10.52 -10.41 5.02
N VAL A 300 -10.01 -10.02 6.17
CA VAL A 300 -10.56 -10.44 7.47
C VAL A 300 -10.75 -9.28 8.43
N ASN A 301 -11.89 -9.20 9.11
CA ASN A 301 -12.13 -8.23 10.19
C ASN A 301 -11.93 -6.76 9.77
N ASN A 302 -12.21 -6.41 8.53
CA ASN A 302 -12.18 -5.02 8.09
C ASN A 302 -13.55 -4.35 8.28
N ILE A 303 -13.54 -3.04 8.52
CA ILE A 303 -14.73 -2.27 8.88
C ILE A 303 -14.92 -1.11 7.91
N SER A 304 -16.14 -0.98 7.40
CA SER A 304 -16.63 0.14 6.60
C SER A 304 -17.90 0.71 7.22
N TYR A 305 -18.04 2.02 7.26
CA TYR A 305 -19.24 2.68 7.81
C TYR A 305 -20.34 2.89 6.75
N LEU A 306 -20.05 2.72 5.46
CA LEU A 306 -21.08 2.68 4.42
C LEU A 306 -21.09 1.31 3.75
N TYR A 307 -20.16 1.06 2.83
CA TYR A 307 -20.25 -0.08 1.92
C TYR A 307 -18.96 -0.90 1.85
N GLY A 308 -19.10 -2.23 1.72
CA GLY A 308 -17.97 -3.11 1.47
C GLY A 308 -17.01 -3.17 2.67
N GLY A 309 -17.38 -3.90 3.72
CA GLY A 309 -16.52 -4.04 4.90
C GLY A 309 -15.17 -4.62 4.51
N GLY A 310 -15.17 -5.70 3.72
CA GLY A 310 -13.98 -6.29 3.13
C GLY A 310 -13.57 -5.54 1.86
N ILE A 311 -14.43 -5.60 0.84
CA ILE A 311 -14.16 -5.02 -0.48
C ILE A 311 -15.34 -4.16 -0.92
N ASN A 312 -15.03 -2.97 -1.43
CA ASN A 312 -15.95 -2.18 -2.26
C ASN A 312 -15.34 -2.04 -3.67
N ALA A 313 -16.14 -2.30 -4.70
CA ALA A 313 -15.73 -2.12 -6.08
C ALA A 313 -16.76 -1.29 -6.85
N PHE A 314 -16.27 -0.26 -7.54
CA PHE A 314 -17.08 0.64 -8.35
C PHE A 314 -16.51 0.79 -9.76
N GLY A 315 -17.32 0.52 -10.78
CA GLY A 315 -16.94 0.75 -12.18
C GLY A 315 -15.86 -0.19 -12.73
N GLU A 316 -15.53 -1.27 -12.02
CA GLU A 316 -14.51 -2.25 -12.45
C GLU A 316 -14.94 -3.06 -13.67
N LEU A 317 -13.99 -3.36 -14.56
CA LEU A 317 -14.21 -4.15 -15.77
C LEU A 317 -13.31 -5.40 -15.80
N ASN A 318 -13.90 -6.58 -16.00
CA ASN A 318 -13.16 -7.86 -16.11
C ASN A 318 -12.27 -8.19 -14.90
N SER A 319 -12.54 -7.60 -13.73
CA SER A 319 -11.79 -7.88 -12.50
C SER A 319 -12.32 -9.13 -11.80
N SER A 320 -11.48 -9.75 -10.99
CA SER A 320 -11.83 -11.02 -10.34
C SER A 320 -11.30 -11.10 -8.91
N ILE A 321 -12.09 -11.73 -8.05
CA ILE A 321 -11.70 -12.20 -6.73
C ILE A 321 -11.54 -13.72 -6.83
N ILE A 322 -10.29 -14.16 -6.87
CA ILE A 322 -9.90 -15.55 -7.11
C ILE A 322 -9.30 -16.11 -5.83
N GLY A 323 -10.07 -16.94 -5.13
CA GLY A 323 -9.61 -17.56 -3.89
C GLY A 323 -9.33 -16.54 -2.78
N GLY A 324 -9.26 -17.01 -1.55
CA GLY A 324 -9.21 -16.14 -0.37
C GLY A 324 -10.53 -16.11 0.38
N ASN A 325 -10.41 -16.08 1.69
CA ASN A 325 -11.55 -16.09 2.60
C ASN A 325 -11.87 -14.63 2.96
N ILE A 326 -13.05 -14.16 2.58
CA ILE A 326 -13.59 -12.86 2.97
C ILE A 326 -14.42 -13.10 4.22
N VAL A 327 -13.83 -12.81 5.38
CA VAL A 327 -14.32 -13.30 6.67
C VAL A 327 -14.52 -12.19 7.67
N SER A 328 -15.66 -12.18 8.35
CA SER A 328 -15.90 -11.31 9.51
C SER A 328 -15.70 -9.83 9.24
N ASN A 329 -15.89 -9.39 8.00
CA ASN A 329 -15.88 -7.98 7.66
C ASN A 329 -17.25 -7.37 7.94
N ILE A 330 -17.25 -6.08 8.28
CA ILE A 330 -18.44 -5.36 8.74
C ILE A 330 -18.66 -4.12 7.89
N ALA A 331 -19.86 -3.99 7.31
CA ALA A 331 -20.33 -2.75 6.71
C ALA A 331 -21.53 -2.22 7.50
N SER A 332 -21.48 -0.95 7.91
CA SER A 332 -22.62 -0.37 8.64
C SER A 332 -23.83 -0.11 7.73
N GLN A 333 -23.72 -0.25 6.41
CA GLN A 333 -24.89 -0.24 5.54
C GLN A 333 -25.05 -1.50 4.68
N ARG A 334 -24.19 -1.74 3.68
CA ARG A 334 -24.41 -2.79 2.67
C ARG A 334 -23.13 -3.50 2.27
N GLY A 335 -23.23 -4.78 1.90
CA GLY A 335 -22.09 -5.55 1.43
C GLY A 335 -21.07 -5.75 2.54
N GLY A 336 -21.42 -6.50 3.59
CA GLY A 336 -20.55 -6.71 4.74
C GLY A 336 -19.19 -7.27 4.32
N GLY A 337 -19.21 -8.29 3.47
CA GLY A 337 -18.02 -8.81 2.80
C GLY A 337 -17.65 -7.98 1.58
N ILE A 338 -18.53 -7.98 0.56
CA ILE A 338 -18.30 -7.37 -0.74
C ILE A 338 -19.47 -6.46 -1.12
N PHE A 339 -19.16 -5.26 -1.61
CA PHE A 339 -20.10 -4.39 -2.31
C PHE A 339 -19.62 -4.15 -3.75
N LEU A 340 -20.46 -4.45 -4.74
CA LEU A 340 -20.19 -4.23 -6.16
C LEU A 340 -21.20 -3.24 -6.74
N SER A 341 -20.71 -2.20 -7.42
CA SER A 341 -21.54 -1.21 -8.09
C SER A 341 -21.02 -0.87 -9.47
N MET A 342 -21.90 -0.88 -10.48
CA MET A 342 -21.52 -0.53 -11.86
C MET A 342 -20.35 -1.34 -12.41
N VAL A 343 -20.16 -2.57 -11.93
CA VAL A 343 -19.09 -3.45 -12.41
C VAL A 343 -19.55 -4.30 -13.59
N SER A 344 -18.62 -4.73 -14.43
CA SER A 344 -18.90 -5.62 -15.57
C SER A 344 -17.93 -6.78 -15.61
N ASN A 345 -18.44 -7.99 -15.90
CA ASN A 345 -17.67 -9.23 -16.00
C ASN A 345 -16.89 -9.58 -14.71
N PHE A 346 -17.42 -9.19 -13.55
CA PHE A 346 -16.75 -9.38 -12.26
C PHE A 346 -16.94 -10.80 -11.73
N SER A 347 -15.86 -11.51 -11.40
CA SER A 347 -15.96 -12.92 -10.94
C SER A 347 -15.56 -13.08 -9.48
N ILE A 348 -16.31 -13.88 -8.72
CA ILE A 348 -16.06 -14.23 -7.32
C ILE A 348 -16.02 -15.76 -7.22
N SER A 349 -14.89 -16.33 -6.81
CA SER A 349 -14.77 -17.78 -6.59
C SER A 349 -14.29 -18.17 -5.18
N GLY A 350 -13.84 -17.19 -4.38
CA GLY A 350 -13.43 -17.39 -2.98
C GLY A 350 -14.59 -17.65 -2.01
N SER A 351 -14.28 -17.89 -0.74
CA SER A 351 -15.30 -18.04 0.30
C SER A 351 -15.67 -16.68 0.90
N VAL A 352 -16.95 -16.48 1.18
CA VAL A 352 -17.51 -15.27 1.82
C VAL A 352 -18.29 -15.71 3.04
N SER A 353 -17.76 -15.50 4.23
CA SER A 353 -18.41 -15.98 5.45
C SER A 353 -18.32 -15.08 6.66
N TYR A 354 -19.29 -15.20 7.57
CA TYR A 354 -19.33 -14.43 8.81
C TYR A 354 -19.32 -12.91 8.66
N ASN A 355 -19.58 -12.38 7.46
CA ASN A 355 -19.61 -10.94 7.23
C ASN A 355 -20.96 -10.36 7.67
N ASN A 356 -20.95 -9.10 8.09
CA ASN A 356 -22.12 -8.43 8.65
C ASN A 356 -22.41 -7.12 7.92
N ALA A 357 -23.64 -6.96 7.45
CA ALA A 357 -24.20 -5.69 6.99
C ALA A 357 -25.41 -5.31 7.84
N GLN A 358 -25.60 -4.02 8.11
CA GLN A 358 -26.82 -3.61 8.80
C GLN A 358 -28.07 -3.77 7.93
N TYR A 359 -28.03 -3.44 6.64
CA TYR A 359 -29.22 -3.43 5.80
C TYR A 359 -29.29 -4.63 4.83
N TYR A 360 -28.38 -4.70 3.87
CA TYR A 360 -28.49 -5.66 2.76
C TYR A 360 -27.14 -6.29 2.38
N GLY A 361 -27.17 -7.53 1.93
CA GLY A 361 -25.99 -8.23 1.42
C GLY A 361 -24.95 -8.42 2.50
N GLY A 362 -25.26 -9.21 3.53
CA GLY A 362 -24.31 -9.50 4.60
C GLY A 362 -22.97 -10.00 4.06
N GLY A 363 -23.04 -10.95 3.12
CA GLY A 363 -21.90 -11.43 2.36
C GLY A 363 -21.60 -10.52 1.18
N ILE A 364 -22.52 -10.45 0.22
CA ILE A 364 -22.32 -9.78 -1.07
C ILE A 364 -23.53 -8.90 -1.39
N TYR A 365 -23.28 -7.64 -1.77
CA TYR A 365 -24.30 -6.74 -2.32
C TYR A 365 -23.90 -6.31 -3.73
N ILE A 366 -24.79 -6.44 -4.70
CA ILE A 366 -24.54 -6.12 -6.12
C ILE A 366 -25.58 -5.11 -6.59
N ILE A 367 -25.13 -4.02 -7.20
CA ILE A 367 -26.00 -2.98 -7.76
C ILE A 367 -25.58 -2.52 -9.15
N ASN A 368 -26.55 -2.40 -10.06
CA ASN A 368 -26.38 -1.85 -11.41
C ASN A 368 -25.18 -2.46 -12.14
N SER A 369 -24.96 -3.76 -11.97
CA SER A 369 -23.76 -4.46 -12.46
C SER A 369 -24.15 -5.50 -13.49
N THR A 370 -23.22 -5.91 -14.35
CA THR A 370 -23.50 -6.87 -15.43
C THR A 370 -22.50 -8.02 -15.41
N ASN A 371 -22.94 -9.21 -15.84
CA ASN A 371 -22.12 -10.40 -16.01
C ASN A 371 -21.29 -10.79 -14.78
N CYS A 372 -21.78 -10.50 -13.58
CA CYS A 372 -21.15 -10.98 -12.35
C CYS A 372 -21.26 -12.50 -12.26
N ARG A 373 -20.13 -13.19 -11.99
CA ARG A 373 -20.07 -14.64 -11.81
C ARG A 373 -19.81 -14.96 -10.35
N ILE A 374 -20.73 -15.65 -9.68
CA ILE A 374 -20.64 -15.97 -8.26
C ILE A 374 -20.48 -17.48 -8.09
N GLY A 375 -19.37 -17.89 -7.48
CA GLY A 375 -19.07 -19.25 -7.07
C GLY A 375 -18.61 -19.30 -5.61
N GLY A 376 -18.02 -20.44 -5.22
CA GLY A 376 -17.45 -20.63 -3.88
C GLY A 376 -18.48 -20.87 -2.78
N GLN A 377 -18.08 -20.64 -1.52
CA GLN A 377 -18.92 -20.87 -0.34
C GLN A 377 -19.37 -19.53 0.25
N ILE A 378 -20.67 -19.31 0.37
CA ILE A 378 -21.27 -18.09 0.95
C ILE A 378 -22.10 -18.50 2.16
N LYS A 379 -21.52 -18.38 3.35
CA LYS A 379 -22.10 -18.98 4.58
C LYS A 379 -22.02 -18.09 5.80
N TYR A 380 -22.99 -18.21 6.72
CA TYR A 380 -22.96 -17.52 8.02
C TYR A 380 -22.91 -15.98 7.94
N ASN A 381 -23.26 -15.38 6.81
CA ASN A 381 -23.28 -13.93 6.68
C ASN A 381 -24.60 -13.37 7.21
N ILE A 382 -24.56 -12.15 7.74
CA ILE A 382 -25.65 -11.54 8.49
C ILE A 382 -26.07 -10.21 7.86
N ALA A 383 -27.37 -10.05 7.63
CA ALA A 383 -28.07 -8.79 7.41
C ALA A 383 -29.10 -8.57 8.54
N THR A 384 -29.02 -7.45 9.28
CA THR A 384 -29.71 -7.30 10.57
C THR A 384 -31.03 -6.49 10.56
N ASN A 385 -31.20 -5.49 9.70
CA ASN A 385 -32.32 -4.53 9.81
C ASN A 385 -33.56 -4.88 8.97
N TYR A 386 -33.42 -5.41 7.75
CA TYR A 386 -34.58 -5.69 6.88
C TYR A 386 -34.90 -7.17 6.76
N ALA A 387 -36.18 -7.55 6.74
CA ALA A 387 -36.62 -8.94 6.60
C ALA A 387 -36.10 -9.61 5.30
N ASP A 388 -35.99 -8.83 4.22
CA ASP A 388 -35.51 -9.27 2.90
C ASP A 388 -34.04 -8.92 2.66
N GLY A 389 -33.25 -8.84 3.74
CA GLY A 389 -31.88 -8.33 3.73
C GLY A 389 -30.91 -9.07 2.81
N GLY A 390 -31.16 -10.34 2.49
CA GLY A 390 -30.25 -11.19 1.72
C GLY A 390 -28.91 -11.33 2.43
N GLY A 391 -28.88 -12.05 3.56
CA GLY A 391 -27.66 -12.18 4.36
C GLY A 391 -26.51 -12.77 3.55
N GLY A 392 -26.79 -13.68 2.61
CA GLY A 392 -25.78 -14.20 1.67
C GLY A 392 -25.48 -13.22 0.54
N VAL A 393 -26.37 -13.15 -0.45
CA VAL A 393 -26.25 -12.28 -1.63
C VAL A 393 -27.51 -11.42 -1.81
N PHE A 394 -27.33 -10.13 -2.09
CA PHE A 394 -28.42 -9.22 -2.44
C PHE A 394 -28.17 -8.55 -3.79
N PHE A 395 -29.17 -8.58 -4.69
CA PHE A 395 -29.13 -7.89 -5.99
C PHE A 395 -30.10 -6.71 -6.06
N TYR A 396 -29.61 -5.59 -6.58
CA TYR A 396 -30.42 -4.41 -6.90
C TYR A 396 -30.05 -3.90 -8.29
N ASP A 397 -30.84 -4.19 -9.31
CA ASP A 397 -30.58 -3.65 -10.66
C ASP A 397 -31.66 -2.67 -11.06
N SER A 398 -31.27 -1.52 -11.62
CA SER A 398 -32.21 -0.57 -12.21
C SER A 398 -32.67 -0.96 -13.61
N ALA A 399 -32.04 -1.97 -14.23
CA ALA A 399 -32.33 -2.43 -15.58
C ALA A 399 -32.60 -3.93 -15.59
N TYR A 400 -33.75 -4.33 -16.15
CA TYR A 400 -34.22 -5.72 -16.18
C TYR A 400 -33.26 -6.70 -16.88
N ASN A 401 -32.32 -6.24 -17.72
CA ASN A 401 -31.50 -7.11 -18.56
C ASN A 401 -30.11 -7.46 -17.99
N ASN A 402 -29.81 -7.11 -16.74
CA ASN A 402 -28.54 -7.50 -16.12
C ASN A 402 -28.54 -9.02 -15.83
N THR A 403 -27.64 -9.75 -16.49
CA THR A 403 -27.44 -11.19 -16.29
C THR A 403 -26.29 -11.46 -15.33
N HIS A 404 -26.50 -12.41 -14.42
CA HIS A 404 -25.53 -12.89 -13.46
C HIS A 404 -25.50 -14.42 -13.50
N THR A 405 -24.34 -15.02 -13.29
CA THR A 405 -24.17 -16.48 -13.37
C THR A 405 -23.72 -17.02 -12.03
N PHE A 406 -24.39 -18.07 -11.55
CA PHE A 406 -23.94 -18.83 -10.39
C PHE A 406 -23.17 -20.06 -10.86
N ASN A 407 -21.89 -20.14 -10.51
CA ASN A 407 -21.02 -21.25 -10.89
C ASN A 407 -20.87 -22.23 -9.72
N SER A 408 -21.91 -23.05 -9.51
CA SER A 408 -21.98 -24.05 -8.44
C SER A 408 -21.65 -23.53 -7.02
N PRO A 409 -22.15 -22.36 -6.57
CA PRO A 409 -21.94 -21.91 -5.20
C PRO A 409 -22.63 -22.81 -4.17
N THR A 410 -22.07 -22.84 -2.96
CA THR A 410 -22.77 -23.32 -1.77
C THR A 410 -23.24 -22.11 -0.95
N ILE A 411 -24.56 -21.90 -0.86
CA ILE A 411 -25.14 -20.76 -0.12
C ILE A 411 -26.05 -21.29 0.97
N GLU A 412 -25.60 -21.20 2.23
CA GLU A 412 -26.30 -21.77 3.38
C GLU A 412 -26.07 -20.98 4.65
N THR A 413 -26.99 -21.12 5.61
CA THR A 413 -26.85 -20.58 6.98
C THR A 413 -26.60 -19.07 7.06
N ASN A 414 -26.99 -18.31 6.03
CA ASN A 414 -26.99 -16.85 6.08
C ASN A 414 -28.30 -16.35 6.70
N SER A 415 -28.27 -15.21 7.39
CA SER A 415 -29.51 -14.63 7.94
C SER A 415 -30.40 -14.10 6.82
N LYS A 416 -31.73 -14.12 7.01
CA LYS A 416 -32.67 -13.35 6.18
C LYS A 416 -32.49 -13.58 4.66
N TYR A 417 -32.66 -14.84 4.26
CA TYR A 417 -32.50 -15.42 2.91
C TYR A 417 -31.04 -15.56 2.44
N GLY A 418 -30.74 -16.70 1.81
CA GLY A 418 -29.44 -16.93 1.17
C GLY A 418 -29.20 -16.02 -0.03
N ILE A 419 -30.26 -15.75 -0.81
CA ILE A 419 -30.27 -14.81 -1.94
C ILE A 419 -31.55 -13.98 -1.88
N ALA A 420 -31.44 -12.66 -2.06
CA ALA A 420 -32.56 -11.76 -2.26
C ALA A 420 -32.33 -10.84 -3.48
N ARG A 421 -33.42 -10.37 -4.12
CA ARG A 421 -33.36 -9.54 -5.33
C ARG A 421 -34.46 -8.48 -5.37
N PHE A 422 -34.15 -7.35 -6.01
CA PHE A 422 -35.10 -6.31 -6.37
C PHE A 422 -34.83 -5.83 -7.81
N ASN A 423 -35.85 -5.88 -8.67
CA ASN A 423 -35.82 -5.41 -10.08
C ASN A 423 -34.76 -6.06 -11.01
N THR A 424 -34.57 -7.39 -10.95
CA THR A 424 -33.60 -8.08 -11.83
C THR A 424 -34.21 -9.33 -12.49
N ASN A 425 -33.84 -9.61 -13.76
CA ASN A 425 -34.15 -10.89 -14.43
C ASN A 425 -33.08 -11.98 -14.15
N SER A 426 -32.17 -11.74 -13.20
CA SER A 426 -31.11 -12.70 -12.89
C SER A 426 -31.75 -14.00 -12.42
N ASN A 427 -31.60 -15.06 -13.23
CA ASN A 427 -32.11 -16.38 -12.93
C ASN A 427 -30.95 -17.19 -12.31
N PRO A 428 -31.04 -17.62 -11.04
CA PRO A 428 -30.11 -18.59 -10.47
C PRO A 428 -30.37 -19.97 -11.11
N GLN A 429 -29.97 -20.12 -12.37
CA GLN A 429 -30.09 -21.41 -13.06
C GLN A 429 -29.05 -22.40 -12.54
N GLY A 430 -29.49 -23.63 -12.27
CA GLY A 430 -28.62 -24.81 -12.29
C GLY A 430 -27.84 -25.15 -11.01
N THR A 431 -28.38 -24.96 -9.80
CA THR A 431 -27.67 -25.43 -8.59
C THR A 431 -28.57 -26.14 -7.58
N ASN A 432 -28.13 -27.34 -7.16
CA ASN A 432 -28.85 -28.22 -6.24
C ASN A 432 -28.63 -27.86 -4.75
N THR A 433 -27.90 -26.78 -4.44
CA THR A 433 -27.39 -26.46 -3.09
C THR A 433 -27.68 -25.03 -2.61
N ILE A 434 -28.60 -24.30 -3.25
CA ILE A 434 -29.08 -23.02 -2.70
C ILE A 434 -30.15 -23.32 -1.65
N ASN A 435 -29.81 -23.13 -0.38
CA ASN A 435 -30.80 -23.19 0.69
C ASN A 435 -31.47 -21.81 0.79
N TRP A 436 -32.66 -21.69 0.21
CA TRP A 436 -33.42 -20.43 0.12
C TRP A 436 -33.85 -19.85 1.47
N GLY A 437 -33.61 -20.56 2.58
CA GLY A 437 -34.00 -20.15 3.93
C GLY A 437 -35.47 -20.42 4.22
N THR A 438 -35.83 -20.47 5.49
CA THR A 438 -37.20 -20.75 5.96
C THR A 438 -37.99 -19.44 6.08
N GLY A 439 -38.65 -19.02 5.00
CA GLY A 439 -39.51 -17.83 4.96
C GLY A 439 -40.19 -17.70 3.59
N ASN A 440 -41.43 -17.23 3.56
CA ASN A 440 -42.32 -17.29 2.40
C ASN A 440 -41.71 -16.73 1.10
N TYR A 441 -41.81 -17.52 0.04
CA TYR A 441 -41.55 -17.13 -1.35
C TYR A 441 -42.25 -15.81 -1.70
N PRO A 442 -41.56 -14.78 -2.24
CA PRO A 442 -42.24 -13.67 -2.89
C PRO A 442 -43.02 -14.22 -4.09
N ALA A 443 -44.35 -14.05 -4.06
CA ALA A 443 -45.33 -14.73 -4.91
C ALA A 443 -45.22 -14.48 -6.45
N ASN A 444 -44.15 -13.87 -6.95
CA ASN A 444 -44.04 -13.40 -8.33
C ASN A 444 -42.75 -13.88 -9.03
N MET A 445 -42.24 -15.07 -8.70
CA MET A 445 -41.06 -15.64 -9.39
C MET A 445 -41.49 -16.74 -10.37
N ASN A 446 -41.52 -16.43 -11.67
CA ASN A 446 -41.43 -17.44 -12.71
C ASN A 446 -39.96 -17.92 -12.76
N TRP A 447 -39.77 -19.23 -12.63
CA TRP A 447 -38.48 -19.92 -12.55
C TRP A 447 -37.94 -20.29 -13.92
#